data_AF-M0JQ17-F1
#
_entry.id   AF-M0JQ17-F1
#
_cell.length_a   1.000
_cell.length_b   1.000
_cell.length_c   1.000
_cell.angle_alpha   90.00
_cell.angle_beta   90.00
_cell.angle_gamma   90.00
#
_symmetry.space_group_name_H-M   'P 1'
#
loop_
_entity.id
_entity.type
_entity.pdbx_description
1 polymer ?
#
loop_
_entity_poly.entity_id
_entity_poly.type
_entity_poly.pdbx_seq_one_letter_code
_entity_poly.pdbx_strand_id
1 'polypeptide(L)'
;MTLPDIADQVTVWEANGRDNNYLQHRLRVYNSLYHTHLPVLRAADIVTYDYETDDETVALGPAADEYRARIENQFQTEITELLNTERASFEGVSIDSQAPEPGE
;
A
#
# COMPACT_ATOMS: atom_id res chain seq x y z
N MET A 1 -6.72 12.09 13.63
CA MET A 1 -6.47 10.74 14.19
C MET A 1 -5.20 10.86 15.00
N THR A 2 -5.10 10.20 16.16
CA THR A 2 -3.89 10.32 16.99
C THR A 2 -2.80 9.38 16.48
N LEU A 3 -1.53 9.69 16.74
CA LEU A 3 -0.43 8.78 16.39
C LEU A 3 -0.58 7.38 17.04
N PRO A 4 -1.01 7.24 18.30
CA PRO A 4 -1.34 5.94 18.88
C PRO A 4 -2.42 5.15 18.14
N ASP A 5 -3.42 5.82 17.56
CA ASP A 5 -4.48 5.19 16.75
C ASP A 5 -3.90 4.72 15.41
N ILE A 6 -3.06 5.54 14.76
CA ILE A 6 -2.41 5.17 13.50
C ILE A 6 -1.48 3.98 13.72
N ALA A 7 -0.72 3.97 14.81
CA ALA A 7 0.17 2.86 15.15
C ALA A 7 -0.61 1.56 15.38
N ASP A 8 -1.77 1.64 16.05
CA ASP A 8 -2.66 0.49 16.24
C ASP A 8 -3.15 -0.06 14.89
N GLN A 9 -3.69 0.82 14.03
CA GLN A 9 -4.21 0.44 12.72
C GLN A 9 -3.14 -0.19 11.80
N VAL A 10 -1.95 0.39 11.76
CA VAL A 10 -0.82 -0.14 10.97
C VAL A 10 -0.39 -1.50 11.50
N THR A 11 -0.35 -1.68 12.82
CA THR A 11 -0.01 -2.98 13.43
C THR A 11 -1.03 -4.05 13.04
N VAL A 12 -2.33 -3.72 13.03
CA VAL A 12 -3.39 -4.64 12.56
C VAL A 12 -3.17 -5.06 11.11
N TRP A 13 -2.80 -4.11 10.24
CA TRP A 13 -2.51 -4.39 8.83
C TRP A 13 -1.27 -5.26 8.65
N GLU A 14 -0.17 -4.98 9.35
CA GLU A 14 1.07 -5.75 9.24
C GLU A 14 0.95 -7.16 9.81
N ALA A 15 0.24 -7.32 10.93
CA ALA A 15 0.10 -8.59 11.62
C ALA A 15 -0.90 -9.56 10.94
N ASN A 16 -1.70 -9.10 9.97
CA ASN A 16 -2.82 -9.87 9.39
C ASN A 16 -3.70 -10.55 10.47
N GLY A 17 -3.86 -9.88 11.62
CA GLY A 17 -4.62 -10.38 12.77
C GLY A 17 -3.99 -11.51 13.60
N ARG A 18 -2.71 -11.86 13.40
CA ARG A 18 -2.03 -12.95 14.12
C ARG A 18 -0.66 -12.52 14.64
N ASP A 19 -0.64 -11.83 15.77
CA ASP A 19 0.61 -11.58 16.50
C ASP A 19 0.46 -11.91 17.99
N ASN A 20 1.19 -12.93 18.44
CA ASN A 20 1.25 -13.29 19.86
C ASN A 20 1.91 -12.19 20.72
N ASN A 21 2.55 -11.20 20.09
CA ASN A 21 3.19 -10.07 20.76
C ASN A 21 2.72 -8.71 20.23
N TYR A 22 1.41 -8.59 19.98
CA TYR A 22 0.76 -7.38 19.47
C TYR A 22 1.22 -6.08 20.16
N LEU A 23 1.35 -6.09 21.49
CA LEU A 23 1.74 -4.88 22.24
C LEU A 23 3.16 -4.41 21.93
N GLN A 24 4.12 -5.34 21.84
CA GLN A 24 5.51 -5.00 21.49
C GLN A 24 5.62 -4.57 20.02
N HIS A 25 4.81 -5.19 19.15
CA HIS A 25 4.76 -4.82 17.75
C HIS A 25 4.20 -3.41 17.58
N ARG A 26 3.07 -3.09 18.23
CA ARG A 26 2.49 -1.75 18.22
C ARG A 26 3.46 -0.70 18.74
N LEU A 27 4.21 -0.99 19.79
CA LEU A 27 5.23 -0.07 20.31
C LEU A 27 6.36 0.17 19.30
N ARG A 28 6.78 -0.88 18.56
CA ARG A 28 7.77 -0.74 17.49
C ARG A 28 7.25 0.11 16.33
N VAL A 29 6.02 -0.15 15.88
CA VAL A 29 5.35 0.62 14.83
C VAL A 29 5.24 2.08 15.24
N TYR A 30 4.77 2.36 16.46
CA TYR A 30 4.69 3.72 17.00
C TYR A 30 6.04 4.44 16.95
N ASN A 31 7.12 3.80 17.46
CA ASN A 31 8.46 4.40 17.43
C ASN A 31 8.96 4.66 16.01
N SER A 32 8.70 3.73 15.08
CA SER A 32 9.07 3.91 13.67
C SER A 32 8.31 5.07 13.04
N LEU A 33 7.00 5.16 13.29
CA LEU A 33 6.17 6.26 12.80
C LEU A 33 6.68 7.60 13.32
N TYR A 34 6.93 7.70 14.62
CA TYR A 34 7.37 8.93 15.26
C TYR A 34 8.75 9.39 14.79
N HIS A 35 9.75 8.50 14.81
CA HIS A 35 11.14 8.87 14.56
C HIS A 35 11.55 8.86 13.08
N THR A 36 10.89 8.03 12.26
CA THR A 36 11.33 7.79 10.88
C THR A 36 10.31 8.30 9.86
N HIS A 37 9.04 7.94 10.00
CA HIS A 37 8.07 8.17 8.93
C HIS A 37 7.44 9.56 8.99
N LEU A 38 6.93 9.99 10.14
CA LEU A 38 6.28 11.30 10.29
C LEU A 38 7.21 12.46 9.92
N PRO A 39 8.51 12.49 10.28
CA PRO A 39 9.40 13.56 9.85
C PRO A 39 9.52 13.68 8.34
N VAL A 40 9.61 12.55 7.63
CA VAL A 40 9.72 12.52 6.16
C VAL A 40 8.40 12.95 5.51
N LEU A 41 7.27 12.44 5.99
CA LEU A 41 5.95 12.80 5.47
C LEU A 41 5.61 14.27 5.72
N ARG A 42 6.04 14.82 6.87
CA ARG A 42 5.89 16.24 7.19
C ARG A 42 6.80 17.11 6.31
N ALA A 43 8.04 16.70 6.08
CA ALA A 43 8.97 17.43 5.20
C ALA A 43 8.48 17.49 3.74
N ALA A 44 7.62 16.55 3.33
CA ALA A 44 6.98 16.54 2.03
C ALA A 44 5.58 17.18 2.02
N ASP A 45 5.15 17.83 3.10
CA ASP A 45 3.81 18.43 3.27
C ASP A 45 2.63 17.45 3.06
N ILE A 46 2.89 16.15 3.23
CA ILE A 46 1.89 15.08 3.10
C ILE A 46 1.06 14.98 4.38
N VAL A 47 1.67 15.25 5.53
CA VAL A 47 0.99 15.26 6.83
C VAL A 47 1.36 16.50 7.64
N THR A 48 0.45 16.94 8.49
CA THR A 48 0.71 17.85 9.59
C THR A 48 0.68 17.06 10.89
N TYR A 49 1.67 17.28 11.75
CA TYR A 49 1.76 16.64 13.06
C TYR A 49 1.87 17.71 14.14
N ASP A 50 0.93 17.70 15.08
CA ASP A 50 0.91 18.58 16.24
C ASP A 50 1.69 17.93 17.39
N TYR A 51 2.87 18.50 17.68
CA TYR A 51 3.75 18.10 18.77
C TYR A 51 3.54 18.94 20.04
N GLU A 52 2.69 19.98 19.97
CA GLU A 52 2.45 20.92 21.06
C GLU A 52 1.22 20.54 21.88
N THR A 53 0.27 19.81 21.28
CA THR A 53 -0.88 19.24 21.99
C THR A 53 -0.61 17.84 22.53
N ASP A 54 -1.12 17.54 23.73
CA ASP A 54 -1.07 16.20 24.35
C ASP A 54 -1.73 15.10 23.48
N ASP A 55 -2.56 15.46 22.51
CA ASP A 55 -3.33 14.52 21.69
C ASP A 55 -2.54 13.90 20.52
N GLU A 56 -1.28 14.29 20.28
CA GLU A 56 -0.41 13.77 19.20
C GLU A 56 -1.13 13.63 17.84
N THR A 57 -1.85 14.68 17.45
CA THR A 57 -2.77 14.62 16.31
C THR A 57 -2.00 14.64 14.99
N VAL A 58 -2.31 13.68 14.12
CA VAL A 58 -1.86 13.64 12.73
C VAL A 58 -3.05 13.94 11.81
N ALA A 59 -2.83 14.87 10.89
CA ALA A 59 -3.78 15.22 9.83
C ALA A 59 -3.08 15.25 8.47
N LEU A 60 -3.86 15.18 7.40
CA LEU A 60 -3.34 15.30 6.04
C LEU A 60 -2.89 16.74 5.77
N GLY A 61 -1.72 16.86 5.16
CA GLY A 61 -1.17 18.11 4.69
C GLY A 61 -1.66 18.47 3.28
N PRO A 62 -1.33 19.67 2.79
CA PRO A 62 -1.82 20.18 1.51
C PRO A 62 -1.34 19.37 0.30
N ALA A 63 -0.21 18.66 0.40
CA ALA A 63 0.28 17.83 -0.70
C ALA A 63 -0.41 16.45 -0.75
N ALA A 64 -1.19 16.07 0.27
CA ALA A 64 -1.74 14.72 0.39
C ALA A 64 -2.59 14.29 -0.83
N ASP A 65 -3.41 15.19 -1.37
CA ASP A 65 -4.27 14.89 -2.50
C ASP A 65 -3.48 14.65 -3.80
N GLU A 66 -2.40 15.40 -4.02
CA GLU A 66 -1.50 15.22 -5.16
C GLU A 66 -0.84 13.83 -5.11
N TYR A 67 -0.27 13.48 -3.95
CA TYR A 67 0.36 12.18 -3.75
C TYR A 67 -0.65 11.04 -3.87
N ARG A 68 -1.87 11.20 -3.35
CA ARG A 68 -2.94 10.20 -3.49
C ARG A 68 -3.27 9.96 -4.95
N ALA A 69 -3.47 11.01 -5.74
CA ALA A 69 -3.75 10.89 -7.17
C ALA A 69 -2.60 10.20 -7.91
N ARG A 70 -1.35 10.54 -7.58
CA ARG A 70 -0.17 9.92 -8.17
C ARG A 70 -0.07 8.42 -7.85
N ILE A 71 -0.29 8.05 -6.60
CA ILE A 71 -0.27 6.66 -6.15
C ILE A 71 -1.38 5.84 -6.84
N GLU A 72 -2.60 6.38 -6.91
CA GLU A 72 -3.72 5.72 -7.60
C GLU A 72 -3.41 5.50 -9.08
N ASN A 73 -2.92 6.52 -9.78
CA ASN A 73 -2.56 6.41 -11.18
C ASN A 73 -1.46 5.36 -11.43
N GLN A 74 -0.47 5.29 -10.53
CA GLN A 74 0.58 4.29 -10.60
C GLN A 74 0.02 2.88 -10.43
N PHE A 75 -0.83 2.66 -9.43
CA PHE A 75 -1.47 1.35 -9.23
C PHE A 75 -2.34 0.92 -10.41
N GLN A 76 -3.14 1.84 -10.99
CA GLN A 76 -3.93 1.57 -12.18
C GLN A 76 -3.06 1.15 -13.38
N THR A 77 -1.90 1.78 -13.52
CA THR A 77 -0.92 1.44 -14.56
C THR A 77 -0.36 0.04 -14.35
N GLU A 78 0.08 -0.28 -13.13
CA GLU A 78 0.63 -1.60 -12.79
C GLU A 78 -0.39 -2.72 -12.98
N ILE A 79 -1.64 -2.51 -12.56
CA ILE A 79 -2.73 -3.47 -12.77
C ILE A 79 -2.96 -3.69 -14.28
N THR A 80 -2.97 -2.61 -15.06
CA THR A 80 -3.19 -2.69 -16.51
C THR A 80 -2.05 -3.46 -17.20
N GLU A 81 -0.80 -3.21 -16.80
CA GLU A 81 0.37 -3.93 -17.31
C GLU A 81 0.33 -5.42 -16.95
N LEU A 82 -0.07 -5.75 -15.72
CA LEU A 82 -0.19 -7.13 -15.26
C LEU A 82 -1.28 -7.89 -16.03
N LEU A 83 -2.46 -7.28 -16.22
CA LEU A 83 -3.55 -7.88 -17.00
C LEU A 83 -3.20 -8.04 -18.48
N ASN A 84 -2.50 -7.07 -19.07
CA ASN A 84 -2.04 -7.18 -20.47
C ASN A 84 -1.02 -8.29 -20.64
N THR A 85 -0.11 -8.44 -19.68
CA THR A 85 0.88 -9.54 -19.67
C THR A 85 0.19 -10.90 -19.55
N GLU A 86 -0.79 -11.01 -18.66
CA GLU A 86 -1.59 -12.22 -18.49
C GLU A 86 -2.35 -12.55 -19.78
N ARG A 87 -3.04 -11.58 -20.40
CA ARG A 87 -3.77 -11.77 -21.65
C ARG A 87 -2.87 -12.22 -22.81
N ALA A 88 -1.70 -11.62 -22.97
CA ALA A 88 -0.73 -12.02 -23.99
C ALA A 88 -0.18 -13.44 -23.75
N SER A 89 -0.03 -13.84 -22.49
CA SER A 89 0.39 -15.20 -22.12
C SER A 89 -0.66 -16.25 -22.45
N PHE A 90 -1.95 -15.93 -22.30
CA PHE A 90 -3.06 -16.82 -22.69
C PHE A 90 -3.28 -16.86 -24.22
N GLU A 91 -3.15 -15.73 -24.91
CA GLU A 91 -3.27 -15.66 -26.38
C GLU A 91 -2.08 -16.34 -27.10
N GLY A 92 -0.92 -16.44 -26.46
CA GLY A 92 0.24 -17.22 -26.93
C GLY A 92 0.09 -18.74 -26.79
N VAL A 93 -0.90 -19.24 -26.05
CA VAL A 93 -1.27 -20.67 -26.00
C VAL A 93 -2.30 -20.94 -27.10
N SER A 94 -1.87 -20.89 -28.36
CA SER A 94 -2.61 -21.58 -29.41
C SER A 94 -2.40 -23.08 -29.21
N ILE A 95 -3.43 -23.75 -28.72
CA ILE A 95 -3.51 -25.21 -28.80
C ILE A 95 -3.69 -25.52 -30.28
N ASP A 96 -2.58 -25.79 -30.97
CA ASP A 96 -2.57 -26.43 -32.28
C ASP A 96 -3.21 -27.82 -32.12
N SER A 97 -4.54 -27.86 -32.13
CA SER A 97 -5.30 -29.07 -32.41
C SER A 97 -5.32 -29.25 -33.91
N GLN A 98 -4.21 -29.77 -34.43
CA GLN A 98 -4.12 -30.34 -35.77
C GLN A 98 -5.17 -31.47 -35.86
N ALA A 99 -6.29 -31.20 -36.52
CA ALA A 99 -7.20 -32.27 -36.95
C ALA A 99 -6.49 -33.07 -38.06
N PRO A 100 -6.48 -34.42 -38.01
CA PRO A 100 -6.01 -35.20 -39.14
C PRO A 100 -7.04 -35.09 -40.27
N GLU A 101 -6.60 -34.58 -41.43
CA GLU A 101 -7.33 -34.60 -42.71
C GLU A 101 -7.70 -36.05 -43.10
N PRO A 102 -8.87 -36.28 -43.76
CA PRO A 102 -9.31 -37.61 -44.17
C PRO A 102 -8.58 -38.03 -45.45
N GLY A 103 -7.85 -39.14 -45.39
CA GLY A 103 -7.24 -39.78 -46.56
C GLY A 103 -8.16 -40.84 -47.16
N GLU A 104 -8.36 -40.72 -48.48
CA GLU A 104 -9.13 -41.59 -49.39
C GLU A 104 -8.71 -43.06 -49.42
#